data_AF-A0A916BZ63-F1
#
_entry.id   AF-A0A916BZ63-F1
#
_cell.length_a   1.000
_cell.length_b   1.000
_cell.length_c   1.000
_cell.angle_alpha   90.00
_cell.angle_beta   90.00
_cell.angle_gamma   90.00
#
_symmetry.space_group_name_H-M   'P 1'
#
loop_
_entity.id
_entity.type
_entity.pdbx_description
1 polymer ?
#
loop_
_entity_poly.entity_id
_entity_poly.type
_entity_poly.pdbx_seq_one_letter_code
_entity_poly.pdbx_strand_id
1 'polypeptide(L)'
;MPRSLHRLEIPLNATANALRVELAFRIRTGAPSEWNEFSNLWMAFNAIYGGEPDEKERSRVMMCIRRNFTDRAALRVLRAVTRSIDLILEVPPANLLLNRDNPKFRAASQRYTAMYRNRTESSVGRLAAVGGVLYQIRCNLIHGSKDPHNERDRMLVRESVSVLRVLVPALEEALP
;
A
#
# COMPACT_ATOMS: atom_id res chain seq x y z
N MET A 1 25.22 49.89 22.95
CA MET A 1 25.55 48.45 22.79
C MET A 1 24.27 47.68 22.52
N PRO A 2 24.13 46.96 21.38
CA PRO A 2 22.90 46.27 21.04
C PRO A 2 22.84 44.89 21.72
N ARG A 3 21.70 44.61 22.37
CA ARG A 3 21.37 43.30 22.94
C ARG A 3 21.23 42.27 21.81
N SER A 4 22.01 41.20 21.85
CA SER A 4 21.85 40.07 20.94
C SER A 4 20.50 39.41 21.18
N LEU A 5 19.69 39.32 20.12
CA LEU A 5 18.49 38.51 20.09
C LEU A 5 18.93 37.03 20.00
N HIS A 6 18.82 36.32 21.12
CA HIS A 6 18.87 34.86 21.13
C HIS A 6 17.72 34.33 20.26
N ARG A 7 18.03 33.88 19.05
CA ARG A 7 17.14 32.97 18.30
C ARG A 7 17.00 31.71 19.14
N LEU A 8 15.81 31.48 19.68
CA LEU A 8 15.41 30.19 20.21
C LEU A 8 15.42 29.21 19.04
N GLU A 9 16.49 28.43 18.92
CA GLU A 9 16.53 27.25 18.07
C GLU A 9 15.54 26.24 18.66
N ILE A 10 14.35 26.16 18.09
CA ILE A 10 13.41 25.09 18.40
C ILE A 10 14.08 23.80 17.91
N PRO A 11 14.38 22.83 18.79
CA PRO A 11 15.04 21.60 18.36
C PRO A 11 14.13 20.88 17.36
N LEU A 12 14.68 20.50 16.21
CA LEU A 12 14.00 19.78 15.11
C LEU A 12 13.09 18.62 15.57
N ASN A 13 13.40 18.01 16.72
CA ASN A 13 12.61 16.96 17.34
C ASN A 13 11.24 17.39 17.88
N ALA A 14 11.09 18.63 18.37
CA ALA A 14 9.82 19.13 18.91
C ALA A 14 8.78 19.32 17.81
N THR A 15 9.20 19.86 16.66
CA THR A 15 8.35 20.05 15.48
C THR A 15 7.90 18.71 14.88
N ALA A 16 8.80 17.72 14.81
CA ALA A 16 8.45 16.38 14.33
C ALA A 16 7.42 15.67 15.23
N ASN A 17 7.53 15.83 16.55
CA ASN A 17 6.58 15.26 17.50
C ASN A 17 5.20 15.93 17.41
N ALA A 18 5.14 17.26 17.26
CA ALA A 18 3.88 17.98 17.07
C ALA A 18 3.14 17.51 15.80
N LEU A 19 3.85 17.36 14.68
CA LEU A 19 3.27 16.86 13.43
C LEU A 19 2.75 15.42 13.55
N ARG A 20 3.45 14.55 14.28
CA ARG A 20 2.99 13.18 14.56
C ARG A 20 1.72 13.15 15.41
N VAL A 21 1.65 14.00 16.43
CA VAL A 21 0.47 14.14 17.31
C VAL A 21 -0.73 14.64 16.49
N GLU A 22 -0.53 15.64 15.65
CA GLU A 22 -1.57 16.17 14.76
C GLU A 22 -2.07 15.12 13.76
N LEU A 23 -1.17 14.38 13.13
CA LEU A 23 -1.53 13.30 12.22
C LEU A 23 -2.31 12.19 12.93
N ALA A 24 -1.87 11.78 14.12
CA ALA A 24 -2.57 10.79 14.93
C ALA A 24 -3.98 11.25 15.33
N PHE A 25 -4.14 12.53 15.69
CA PHE A 25 -5.45 13.12 15.96
C PHE A 25 -6.36 13.04 14.73
N ARG A 26 -5.87 13.53 13.57
CA ARG A 26 -6.62 13.50 12.30
C ARG A 26 -7.05 12.10 11.88
N ILE A 27 -6.19 11.10 12.05
CA ILE A 27 -6.52 9.70 11.78
C ILE A 27 -7.65 9.23 12.71
N ARG A 28 -7.55 9.50 14.01
CA ARG A 28 -8.52 8.99 15.00
C ARG A 28 -9.88 9.69 14.94
N THR A 29 -9.94 10.95 14.53
CA THR A 29 -11.18 11.74 14.55
C THR A 29 -11.81 11.99 13.18
N GLY A 30 -11.09 11.73 12.09
CA GLY A 30 -11.54 12.11 10.75
C GLY A 30 -11.14 11.14 9.63
N ALA A 31 -10.67 9.92 9.94
CA ALA A 31 -10.43 8.93 8.91
C ALA A 31 -11.75 8.51 8.22
N PRO A 32 -11.80 8.52 6.86
CA PRO A 32 -12.95 8.03 6.10
C PRO A 32 -13.24 6.54 6.36
N SER A 33 -14.47 6.10 6.07
CA SER A 33 -14.90 4.70 6.19
C SER A 33 -13.99 3.71 5.44
N GLU A 34 -13.43 4.13 4.32
CA GLU A 34 -12.57 3.36 3.44
C GLU A 34 -11.26 2.95 4.11
N TRP A 35 -10.79 3.68 5.12
CA TRP A 35 -9.60 3.28 5.90
C TRP A 35 -9.87 2.04 6.76
N ASN A 36 -11.03 2.03 7.42
CA ASN A 36 -11.44 0.90 8.24
C ASN A 36 -11.71 -0.31 7.33
N GLU A 37 -12.39 -0.08 6.21
CA GLU A 37 -12.64 -1.14 5.25
C GLU A 37 -11.36 -1.71 4.65
N PHE A 38 -10.41 -0.86 4.23
CA PHE A 38 -9.10 -1.31 3.79
C PHE A 38 -8.42 -2.18 4.85
N SER A 39 -8.45 -1.75 6.11
CA SER A 39 -7.83 -2.50 7.21
C SER A 39 -8.50 -3.86 7.41
N ASN A 40 -9.83 -3.93 7.38
CA ASN A 40 -10.59 -5.17 7.53
C ASN A 40 -10.34 -6.13 6.37
N LEU A 41 -10.38 -5.64 5.12
CA LEU A 41 -10.09 -6.46 3.93
C LEU A 41 -8.63 -6.94 3.93
N TRP A 42 -7.69 -6.10 4.38
CA TRP A 42 -6.29 -6.52 4.51
C TRP A 42 -6.12 -7.58 5.60
N MET A 43 -6.83 -7.46 6.72
CA MET A 43 -6.84 -8.50 7.76
C MET A 43 -7.37 -9.82 7.22
N ALA A 44 -8.46 -9.80 6.45
CA ALA A 44 -8.98 -10.99 5.77
C ALA A 44 -7.94 -11.58 4.80
N PHE A 45 -7.30 -10.75 3.97
CA PHE A 45 -6.24 -11.21 3.08
C PHE A 45 -5.05 -11.81 3.85
N ASN A 46 -4.66 -11.20 4.97
CA ASN A 46 -3.60 -11.70 5.84
C ASN A 46 -3.94 -13.05 6.49
N ALA A 47 -5.21 -13.30 6.80
CA ALA A 47 -5.63 -14.63 7.26
C ALA A 47 -5.38 -15.71 6.19
N ILE A 48 -5.44 -15.34 4.92
CA ILE A 48 -5.18 -16.25 3.79
C ILE A 48 -3.67 -16.41 3.54
N TYR A 49 -2.92 -15.31 3.35
CA TYR A 49 -1.49 -15.40 3.01
C TYR A 49 -0.58 -15.69 4.22
N GLY A 50 -1.11 -15.57 5.45
CA GLY A 50 -0.35 -15.73 6.69
C GLY A 50 0.27 -17.12 6.86
N GLY A 51 -0.28 -18.14 6.22
CA GLY A 51 0.24 -19.51 6.22
C GLY A 51 1.41 -19.78 5.24
N GLU A 52 1.80 -18.80 4.43
CA GLU A 52 2.88 -18.98 3.46
C GLU A 52 4.27 -19.05 4.14
N PRO A 53 5.18 -19.95 3.71
CA PRO A 53 6.42 -20.25 4.45
C PRO A 53 7.56 -19.23 4.26
N ASP A 54 7.32 -18.07 3.64
CA ASP A 54 8.36 -17.05 3.40
C ASP A 54 8.49 -16.10 4.60
N GLU A 55 9.70 -15.75 4.99
CA GLU A 55 9.95 -14.81 6.11
C GLU A 55 9.47 -13.38 5.80
N LYS A 56 9.51 -12.98 4.52
CA LYS A 56 9.15 -11.62 4.08
C LYS A 56 7.67 -11.56 3.73
N GLU A 57 6.92 -10.76 4.48
CA GLU A 57 5.47 -10.61 4.32
C GLU A 57 5.05 -10.27 2.88
N ARG A 58 5.81 -9.41 2.19
CA ARG A 58 5.54 -9.11 0.77
C ARG A 58 5.65 -10.34 -0.13
N SER A 59 6.64 -11.19 0.10
CA SER A 59 6.81 -12.42 -0.66
C SER A 59 5.67 -13.39 -0.39
N ARG A 60 5.20 -13.50 0.87
CA ARG A 60 4.01 -14.28 1.23
C ARG A 60 2.77 -13.82 0.45
N VAL A 61 2.50 -12.52 0.41
CA VAL A 61 1.41 -11.93 -0.38
C VAL A 61 1.48 -12.37 -1.85
N MET A 62 2.65 -12.23 -2.48
CA MET A 62 2.82 -12.59 -3.88
C MET A 62 2.72 -14.10 -4.12
N MET A 63 3.26 -14.91 -3.22
CA MET A 63 3.27 -16.37 -3.34
C MET A 63 1.86 -16.95 -3.18
N CYS A 64 1.09 -16.44 -2.22
CA CYS A 64 -0.31 -16.79 -2.02
C CYS A 64 -1.12 -16.63 -3.32
N ILE A 65 -0.98 -15.49 -4.01
CA ILE A 65 -1.64 -15.26 -5.30
C ILE A 65 -1.14 -16.28 -6.35
N ARG A 66 0.17 -16.52 -6.41
CA ARG A 66 0.76 -17.43 -7.40
C ARG A 66 0.34 -18.88 -7.25
N ARG A 67 0.13 -19.33 -6.01
CA ARG A 67 -0.21 -20.72 -5.69
C ARG A 67 -1.68 -21.02 -5.92
N ASN A 68 -2.56 -20.07 -5.59
CA ASN A 68 -4.00 -20.32 -5.56
C ASN A 68 -4.70 -19.92 -6.87
N PHE A 69 -4.16 -18.98 -7.65
CA PHE A 69 -4.79 -18.62 -8.92
C PHE A 69 -4.32 -19.44 -10.11
N THR A 70 -5.28 -19.81 -10.96
CA THR A 70 -5.02 -20.12 -12.37
C THR A 70 -4.93 -18.84 -13.20
N ASP A 71 -4.28 -18.88 -14.37
CA ASP A 71 -4.21 -17.73 -15.28
C ASP A 71 -5.59 -17.20 -15.68
N ARG A 72 -6.56 -18.09 -15.91
CA ARG A 72 -7.93 -17.69 -16.25
C ARG A 72 -8.60 -16.94 -15.10
N ALA A 73 -8.44 -17.41 -13.87
CA ALA A 73 -9.02 -16.75 -12.69
C ALA A 73 -8.33 -15.41 -12.40
N ALA A 74 -6.99 -15.36 -12.46
CA ALA A 74 -6.24 -14.13 -12.30
C ALA A 74 -6.61 -13.07 -13.35
N LEU A 75 -6.80 -13.48 -14.60
CA LEU A 75 -7.23 -12.57 -15.67
C LEU A 75 -8.61 -11.98 -15.42
N ARG A 76 -9.56 -12.74 -14.83
CA ARG A 76 -10.88 -12.21 -14.45
C ARG A 76 -10.75 -11.12 -13.40
N VAL A 77 -9.96 -11.37 -12.34
CA VAL A 77 -9.69 -10.37 -11.30
C VAL A 77 -9.07 -9.13 -11.90
N LEU A 78 -7.99 -9.29 -12.69
CA LEU A 78 -7.31 -8.17 -13.35
C LEU A 78 -8.29 -7.32 -14.16
N ARG A 79 -9.14 -7.94 -14.99
CA ARG A 79 -10.13 -7.21 -15.81
C ARG A 79 -11.14 -6.44 -14.97
N ALA A 80 -11.58 -7.00 -13.85
CA ALA A 80 -12.55 -6.35 -12.97
C ALA A 80 -11.98 -5.12 -12.26
N VAL A 81 -10.67 -5.07 -12.03
CA VAL A 81 -10.03 -4.01 -11.23
C VAL A 81 -9.01 -3.17 -12.01
N THR A 82 -8.88 -3.35 -13.32
CA THR A 82 -7.89 -2.65 -14.18
C THR A 82 -7.86 -1.15 -13.91
N ARG A 83 -9.03 -0.48 -13.88
CA ARG A 83 -9.11 0.97 -13.68
C ARG A 83 -8.49 1.40 -12.34
N SER A 84 -8.81 0.71 -11.25
CA SER A 84 -8.26 1.02 -9.92
C SER A 84 -6.76 0.73 -9.85
N ILE A 85 -6.29 -0.35 -10.48
CA ILE A 85 -4.86 -0.63 -10.59
C ILE A 85 -4.15 0.51 -11.33
N ASP A 86 -4.68 0.93 -12.48
CA ASP A 86 -4.04 1.97 -13.29
C ASP A 86 -3.91 3.29 -12.51
N LEU A 87 -4.94 3.69 -11.75
CA LEU A 87 -4.90 4.86 -10.84
C LEU A 87 -3.84 4.72 -9.74
N ILE A 88 -3.72 3.54 -9.12
CA ILE A 88 -2.69 3.27 -8.10
C ILE A 88 -1.28 3.39 -8.71
N LEU A 89 -1.09 2.87 -9.92
CA LEU A 89 0.21 2.78 -10.57
C LEU A 89 0.64 4.07 -11.28
N GLU A 90 -0.28 5.02 -11.51
CA GLU A 90 0.06 6.36 -11.98
C GLU A 90 0.91 7.10 -10.95
N VAL A 91 0.62 6.91 -9.65
CA VAL A 91 1.37 7.53 -8.56
C VAL A 91 1.86 6.48 -7.54
N PRO A 92 2.79 5.61 -7.94
CA PRO A 92 3.12 4.39 -7.19
C PRO A 92 3.57 4.73 -5.75
N PRO A 93 3.19 3.91 -4.76
CA PRO A 93 3.55 4.17 -3.37
C PRO A 93 5.09 4.19 -3.21
N ALA A 94 5.57 4.99 -2.26
CA ALA A 94 6.98 5.06 -1.93
C ALA A 94 7.27 4.30 -0.64
N ASN A 95 8.53 3.96 -0.40
CA ASN A 95 9.03 3.54 0.90
C ASN A 95 9.34 4.78 1.74
N LEU A 96 8.42 5.15 2.61
CA LEU A 96 8.51 6.38 3.41
C LEU A 96 9.53 6.28 4.57
N LEU A 97 10.16 5.11 4.76
CA LEU A 97 11.33 4.94 5.64
C LEU A 97 12.63 5.48 5.02
N LEU A 98 12.60 5.86 3.74
CA LEU A 98 13.77 6.36 3.01
C LEU A 98 13.56 7.83 2.63
N ASN A 99 14.66 8.57 2.52
CA ASN A 99 14.64 9.91 1.96
C ASN A 99 14.20 9.89 0.49
N ARG A 100 13.55 10.98 0.06
CA ARG A 100 13.01 11.13 -1.31
C ARG A 100 14.08 10.97 -2.39
N ASP A 101 15.31 11.38 -2.10
CA ASP A 101 16.45 11.31 -3.02
C ASP A 101 17.10 9.92 -3.05
N ASN A 102 16.67 9.00 -2.17
CA ASN A 102 17.18 7.64 -2.18
C ASN A 102 16.65 6.89 -3.43
N PRO A 103 17.51 6.24 -4.23
CA PRO A 103 17.06 5.50 -5.42
C PRO A 103 16.10 4.36 -5.08
N LYS A 104 16.14 3.85 -3.84
CA LYS A 104 15.22 2.82 -3.34
C LYS A 104 13.87 3.37 -2.87
N PHE A 105 13.67 4.70 -2.86
CA PHE A 105 12.44 5.35 -2.40
C PHE A 105 11.20 4.82 -3.12
N ARG A 106 11.29 4.50 -4.42
CA ARG A 106 10.19 3.88 -5.18
C ARG A 106 10.55 2.58 -5.90
N ALA A 107 11.78 2.09 -5.75
CA ALA A 107 12.29 0.96 -6.52
C ALA A 107 11.39 -0.29 -6.44
N ALA A 108 10.87 -0.62 -5.24
CA ALA A 108 9.98 -1.78 -5.08
C ALA A 108 8.69 -1.61 -5.89
N SER A 109 7.98 -0.50 -5.72
CA SER A 109 6.72 -0.25 -6.42
C SER A 109 6.94 -0.09 -7.92
N GLN A 110 8.02 0.56 -8.37
CA GLN A 110 8.40 0.64 -9.78
C GLN A 110 8.63 -0.74 -10.39
N ARG A 111 9.33 -1.63 -9.69
CA ARG A 111 9.55 -3.01 -10.15
C ARG A 111 8.23 -3.76 -10.37
N TYR A 112 7.30 -3.64 -9.42
CA TYR A 112 5.99 -4.30 -9.55
C TYR A 112 5.09 -3.63 -10.59
N THR A 113 5.16 -2.31 -10.75
CA THR A 113 4.51 -1.60 -11.87
C THR A 113 5.03 -2.13 -13.21
N ALA A 114 6.34 -2.31 -13.36
CA ALA A 114 6.93 -2.85 -14.58
C ALA A 114 6.46 -4.28 -14.84
N MET A 115 6.42 -5.14 -13.81
CA MET A 115 5.92 -6.51 -13.92
C MET A 115 4.43 -6.55 -14.32
N TYR A 116 3.58 -5.71 -13.71
CA TYR A 116 2.16 -5.61 -14.10
C TYR A 116 1.98 -5.13 -15.55
N ARG A 117 2.81 -4.20 -16.02
CA ARG A 117 2.72 -3.67 -17.40
C ARG A 117 3.34 -4.59 -18.44
N ASN A 118 4.16 -5.56 -18.04
CA ASN A 118 4.76 -6.51 -18.95
C ASN A 118 3.70 -7.47 -19.53
N ARG A 119 3.44 -7.38 -20.84
CA ARG A 119 2.46 -8.25 -21.52
C ARG A 119 2.95 -9.69 -21.73
N THR A 120 4.25 -9.95 -21.58
CA THR A 120 4.79 -11.31 -21.63
C THR A 120 4.71 -12.02 -20.27
N GLU A 121 4.39 -11.28 -19.21
CA GLU A 121 4.13 -11.86 -17.89
C GLU A 121 2.75 -12.53 -17.86
N SER A 122 2.68 -13.67 -17.16
CA SER A 122 1.43 -14.41 -16.95
C SER A 122 0.38 -13.55 -16.23
N SER A 123 -0.91 -13.89 -16.34
CA SER A 123 -1.95 -13.14 -15.63
C SER A 123 -1.78 -13.28 -14.12
N VAL A 124 -1.37 -14.47 -13.67
CA VAL A 124 -1.00 -14.73 -12.27
C VAL A 124 0.18 -13.86 -11.82
N GLY A 125 1.25 -13.79 -12.62
CA GLY A 125 2.42 -12.97 -12.32
C GLY A 125 2.09 -11.47 -12.21
N ARG A 126 1.27 -10.98 -13.14
CA ARG A 126 0.78 -9.59 -13.14
C ARG A 126 -0.11 -9.30 -11.93
N LEU A 127 -1.01 -10.21 -11.55
CA LEU A 127 -1.85 -10.06 -10.36
C LEU A 127 -1.02 -10.10 -9.07
N ALA A 128 -0.02 -10.99 -8.99
CA ALA A 128 0.91 -11.02 -7.86
C ALA A 128 1.70 -9.71 -7.72
N ALA A 129 2.07 -9.08 -8.84
CA ALA A 129 2.70 -7.75 -8.83
C ALA A 129 1.78 -6.69 -8.21
N VAL A 130 0.48 -6.72 -8.52
CA VAL A 130 -0.52 -5.85 -7.88
C VAL A 130 -0.54 -6.06 -6.36
N GLY A 131 -0.55 -7.31 -5.90
CA GLY A 131 -0.45 -7.64 -4.47
C GLY A 131 0.81 -7.04 -3.81
N GLY A 132 1.94 -7.08 -4.50
CA GLY A 132 3.19 -6.43 -4.05
C GLY A 132 3.10 -4.90 -3.91
N VAL A 133 2.30 -4.24 -4.76
CA VAL A 133 2.03 -2.79 -4.65
C VAL A 133 1.08 -2.49 -3.49
N LEU A 134 -0.02 -3.24 -3.36
CA LEU A 134 -0.97 -3.09 -2.26
C LEU A 134 -0.29 -3.26 -0.90
N TYR A 135 0.64 -4.22 -0.79
CA TYR A 135 1.46 -4.39 0.40
C TYR A 135 2.20 -3.11 0.80
N GLN A 136 2.77 -2.37 -0.16
CA GLN A 136 3.46 -1.12 0.15
C GLN A 136 2.48 -0.03 0.61
N ILE A 137 1.26 0.01 0.06
CA ILE A 137 0.20 0.92 0.52
C ILE A 137 -0.17 0.60 1.97
N ARG A 138 -0.37 -0.69 2.29
CA ARG A 138 -0.64 -1.16 3.66
C ARG A 138 0.47 -0.76 4.62
N CYS A 139 1.74 -1.00 4.28
CA CYS A 139 2.85 -0.60 5.15
C CYS A 139 2.82 0.91 5.43
N ASN A 140 2.61 1.73 4.41
CA ASN A 140 2.54 3.18 4.59
C ASN A 140 1.35 3.60 5.46
N LEU A 141 0.21 2.92 5.34
CA LEU A 141 -0.99 3.19 6.13
C LEU A 141 -0.80 2.79 7.61
N ILE A 142 -0.35 1.57 7.88
CA ILE A 142 -0.21 1.04 9.24
C ILE A 142 0.92 1.73 10.00
N HIS A 143 2.01 2.11 9.34
CA HIS A 143 3.09 2.86 9.99
C HIS A 143 2.79 4.37 10.09
N GLY A 144 1.51 4.78 9.98
CA GLY A 144 1.06 6.16 10.21
C GLY A 144 1.67 7.16 9.23
N SER A 145 2.03 6.72 8.04
CA SER A 145 2.65 7.56 7.01
C SER A 145 1.64 8.00 5.94
N LYS A 146 0.35 7.79 6.18
CA LYS A 146 -0.78 8.20 5.34
C LYS A 146 -1.68 9.18 6.08
N ASP A 147 -2.05 10.28 5.43
CA ASP A 147 -2.97 11.28 5.98
C ASP A 147 -4.33 11.21 5.29
N PRO A 148 -5.44 10.98 6.01
CA PRO A 148 -6.80 10.99 5.42
C PRO A 148 -7.19 12.34 4.79
N HIS A 149 -6.50 13.43 5.11
CA HIS A 149 -6.73 14.74 4.51
C HIS A 149 -5.94 14.95 3.22
N ASN A 150 -4.95 14.08 2.94
CA ASN A 150 -4.18 14.12 1.70
C ASN A 150 -4.93 13.38 0.58
N GLU A 151 -5.21 14.08 -0.53
CA GLU A 151 -5.98 13.53 -1.65
C GLU A 151 -5.34 12.30 -2.28
N ARG A 152 -4.00 12.27 -2.38
CA ARG A 152 -3.29 11.11 -2.94
C ARG A 152 -3.45 9.90 -2.04
N ASP A 153 -3.37 10.09 -0.72
CA ASP A 153 -3.53 8.99 0.22
C ASP A 153 -4.97 8.46 0.22
N ARG A 154 -5.96 9.36 0.13
CA ARG A 154 -7.37 8.97 -0.08
C ARG A 154 -7.56 8.15 -1.33
N MET A 155 -7.04 8.62 -2.47
CA MET A 155 -7.11 7.89 -3.73
C MET A 155 -6.47 6.50 -3.59
N LEU A 156 -5.25 6.42 -3.05
CA LEU A 156 -4.56 5.13 -2.90
C LEU A 156 -5.33 4.15 -2.03
N VAL A 157 -5.93 4.59 -0.92
CA VAL A 157 -6.74 3.72 -0.05
C VAL A 157 -8.03 3.31 -0.74
N ARG A 158 -8.79 4.27 -1.29
CA ARG A 158 -10.06 4.01 -1.99
C ARG A 158 -9.89 3.01 -3.14
N GLU A 159 -8.91 3.23 -4.00
CA GLU A 159 -8.67 2.33 -5.12
C GLU A 159 -8.13 0.96 -4.66
N SER A 160 -7.39 0.91 -3.55
CA SER A 160 -6.97 -0.37 -2.97
C SER A 160 -8.15 -1.16 -2.39
N VAL A 161 -9.13 -0.50 -1.78
CA VAL A 161 -10.39 -1.14 -1.35
C VAL A 161 -11.10 -1.75 -2.54
N SER A 162 -11.23 -1.03 -3.66
CA SER A 162 -11.83 -1.57 -4.89
C SER A 162 -11.12 -2.83 -5.39
N VAL A 163 -9.79 -2.86 -5.31
CA VAL A 163 -9.01 -4.06 -5.69
C VAL A 163 -9.25 -5.20 -4.70
N LEU A 164 -9.16 -4.94 -3.40
CA LEU A 164 -9.28 -5.97 -2.36
C LEU A 164 -10.68 -6.58 -2.29
N ARG A 165 -11.75 -5.81 -2.54
CA ARG A 165 -13.14 -6.30 -2.64
C ARG A 165 -13.34 -7.38 -3.70
N VAL A 166 -12.49 -7.41 -4.73
CA VAL A 166 -12.52 -8.43 -5.79
C VAL A 166 -11.49 -9.52 -5.53
N LEU A 167 -10.28 -9.13 -5.13
CA LEU A 167 -9.17 -10.06 -4.93
C LEU A 167 -9.42 -11.05 -3.78
N VAL A 168 -9.93 -10.56 -2.64
CA VAL A 168 -10.08 -11.39 -1.43
C VAL A 168 -11.14 -12.48 -1.64
N PRO A 169 -12.37 -12.20 -2.10
CA PRO A 169 -13.34 -13.26 -2.37
C PRO A 169 -12.86 -14.24 -3.46
N ALA A 170 -12.20 -13.73 -4.50
CA ALA A 170 -11.66 -14.60 -5.54
C ALA A 170 -10.53 -15.52 -5.04
N LEU A 171 -9.80 -15.13 -3.98
CA LEU A 171 -8.86 -16.01 -3.30
C LEU A 171 -9.58 -17.04 -2.44
N GLU A 172 -10.60 -16.63 -1.69
CA GLU A 172 -11.42 -17.54 -0.86
C GLU A 172 -12.03 -18.66 -1.72
N GLU A 173 -12.54 -18.34 -2.91
CA GLU A 173 -13.06 -19.31 -3.89
C GLU A 173 -11.97 -20.22 -4.49
N ALA A 174 -10.72 -19.79 -4.48
CA ALA A 174 -9.60 -20.50 -5.09
C ALA A 174 -8.82 -21.38 -4.10
N LEU A 175 -9.09 -21.22 -2.80
CA LEU A 175 -8.55 -22.10 -1.77
C LEU A 175 -9.20 -23.49 -1.87
N PRO A 176 -8.44 -24.58 -1.66
CA PRO A 176 -8.93 -25.94 -1.69
C PRO A 176 -9.86 -26.30 -0.51
#